data_AF-A0A924CSH1-F1
#
_entry.id   AF-A0A924CSH1-F1
#
_cell.length_a   1.000
_cell.length_b   1.000
_cell.length_c   1.000
_cell.angle_alpha   90.00
_cell.angle_beta   90.00
_cell.angle_gamma   90.00
#
_symmetry.space_group_name_H-M   'P 1'
#
loop_
_entity.id
_entity.type
_entity.pdbx_description
1 polymer ?
#
loop_
_entity_poly.entity_id
_entity_poly.type
_entity_poly.pdbx_seq_one_letter_code
_entity_poly.pdbx_strand_id
1 'polypeptide(L)'
;REKLDQQDLDGAIAIAKEVPKSSPLYTEVQQEIIGWQEARNIGQKIYDTFQAALKKQAWDDASVALSKLANINDPTWQKRLVESRTQLNAEKMANVTLKQARDFAKANPPEQWGSAIALTDPINRKTFVWETAQKDIELWRTKVFDLAIVYLMDRKKPAMALALVKTIPSNIDLSPEQNNFAHLAQASEIVSSNDNAPMLQQLGRIALGHHLIAQILEGSRFRTKAIALLPQLDSQGEDVVQIEMARSLAELGPLPFINGAIAQAEQVSPKNPRRIQAQTLIAQWKKEAQRREDAPLLAQGQLLAKGGGVAQFRQAADLMDRVLSGRSLYAEAQRRKSTWIAQAQTLEDQPILNQARAQANSGNLSQAMQTAKRVASGRALYAQARREMGGWGDQLQAINDRAIMDRAAALAAKGNLTQAIDTASEVSSSSVRGEAQSSVSQWSIERESIRRSQAPAPPEPTRSVDPSPPAASIEPSRPLPMEPAIAPPLPIRTESDPAPSPPVPKP
;
A
#
# COMPACT_ATOMS: atom_id res chain seq x y z
N ARG A 1 6.04 -59.54 61.52
CA ARG A 1 5.82 -58.08 61.67
C ARG A 1 6.85 -57.28 60.89
N GLU A 2 8.16 -57.45 61.13
CA GLU A 2 9.21 -56.78 60.32
C GLU A 2 9.09 -56.99 58.80
N LYS A 3 8.66 -58.18 58.35
CA LYS A 3 8.35 -58.45 56.93
C LYS A 3 7.11 -57.72 56.39
N LEU A 4 6.11 -57.47 57.23
CA LEU A 4 4.97 -56.61 56.89
C LEU A 4 5.40 -55.14 56.80
N ASP A 5 6.30 -54.72 57.69
CA ASP A 5 6.91 -53.38 57.66
C ASP A 5 7.80 -53.19 56.42
N GLN A 6 8.42 -54.27 55.94
CA GLN A 6 9.12 -54.35 54.65
C GLN A 6 8.17 -54.55 53.44
N GLN A 7 6.85 -54.49 53.63
CA GLN A 7 5.83 -54.62 52.59
C GLN A 7 5.79 -55.98 51.88
N ASP A 8 6.31 -57.03 52.51
CA ASP A 8 6.36 -58.40 52.00
C ASP A 8 5.32 -59.28 52.70
N LEU A 9 4.06 -59.17 52.25
CA LEU A 9 2.94 -59.96 52.78
C LEU A 9 3.14 -61.46 52.51
N ASP A 10 3.67 -61.82 51.33
CA ASP A 10 3.90 -63.21 50.95
C ASP A 10 5.01 -63.85 51.81
N GLY A 11 6.10 -63.12 52.06
CA GLY A 11 7.14 -63.51 53.00
C GLY A 11 6.67 -63.52 54.45
N ALA A 12 5.80 -62.60 54.86
CA ALA A 12 5.20 -62.59 56.20
C ALA A 12 4.28 -63.79 56.44
N ILE A 13 3.46 -64.17 55.45
CA ILE A 13 2.61 -65.37 55.50
C ILE A 13 3.47 -66.64 55.51
N ALA A 14 4.55 -66.69 54.73
CA ALA A 14 5.46 -67.84 54.70
C ALA A 14 6.10 -68.08 56.07
N ILE A 15 6.64 -67.04 56.71
CA ILE A 15 7.25 -67.12 58.05
C ILE A 15 6.19 -67.44 59.12
N ALA A 16 5.00 -66.85 59.03
CA ALA A 16 3.91 -67.12 59.97
C ALA A 16 3.42 -68.59 59.91
N LYS A 17 3.56 -69.27 58.77
CA LYS A 17 3.22 -70.69 58.61
C LYS A 17 4.24 -71.65 59.23
N GLU A 18 5.45 -71.18 59.55
CA GLU A 18 6.51 -72.00 60.18
C GLU A 18 6.35 -72.14 61.70
N VAL A 19 5.40 -71.41 62.31
CA VAL A 19 5.14 -71.48 63.76
C VAL A 19 4.63 -72.88 64.14
N PRO A 20 5.29 -73.59 65.08
CA PRO A 20 4.89 -74.94 65.49
C PRO A 20 3.53 -74.97 66.21
N LYS A 21 2.78 -76.06 66.01
CA LYS A 21 1.46 -76.30 66.66
C LYS A 21 1.49 -76.34 68.19
N SER A 22 2.66 -76.56 68.79
CA SER A 22 2.89 -76.58 70.24
C SER A 22 3.07 -75.18 70.85
N SER A 23 3.20 -74.14 70.03
CA SER A 23 3.37 -72.76 70.48
C SER A 23 2.05 -72.21 71.04
N PRO A 24 2.07 -71.52 72.20
CA PRO A 24 0.90 -70.82 72.74
C PRO A 24 0.31 -69.77 71.78
N LEU A 25 1.12 -69.26 70.84
CA LEU A 25 0.75 -68.24 69.87
C LEU A 25 0.23 -68.81 68.54
N TYR A 26 0.23 -70.14 68.37
CA TYR A 26 -0.12 -70.79 67.09
C TYR A 26 -1.53 -70.41 66.61
N THR A 27 -2.51 -70.40 67.50
CA THR A 27 -3.91 -70.08 67.17
C THR A 27 -4.06 -68.62 66.74
N GLU A 28 -3.35 -67.69 67.39
CA GLU A 28 -3.37 -66.27 67.08
C GLU A 28 -2.73 -65.99 65.71
N VAL A 29 -1.59 -66.63 65.42
CA VAL A 29 -0.89 -66.50 64.13
C VAL A 29 -1.71 -67.08 62.97
N GLN A 30 -2.42 -68.19 63.17
CA GLN A 30 -3.30 -68.74 62.13
C GLN A 30 -4.50 -67.82 61.84
N GLN A 31 -5.06 -67.17 62.87
CA GLN A 31 -6.12 -66.17 62.67
C GLN A 31 -5.61 -64.93 61.92
N GLU A 32 -4.39 -64.45 62.20
CA GLU A 32 -3.77 -63.35 61.43
C GLU A 32 -3.55 -63.73 59.95
N ILE A 33 -3.10 -64.96 59.64
CA ILE A 33 -2.93 -65.44 58.25
C ILE A 33 -4.27 -65.43 57.49
N ILE A 34 -5.34 -65.95 58.11
CA ILE A 34 -6.68 -65.95 57.50
C ILE A 34 -7.13 -64.52 57.23
N GLY A 35 -6.97 -63.62 58.20
CA GLY A 35 -7.30 -62.20 58.06
C GLY A 35 -6.55 -61.52 56.91
N TRP A 36 -5.24 -61.79 56.75
CA TRP A 36 -4.45 -61.25 55.63
C TRP A 36 -4.88 -61.80 54.27
N GLN A 37 -5.22 -63.09 54.18
CA GLN A 37 -5.69 -63.69 52.93
C GLN A 37 -7.08 -63.16 52.53
N GLU A 38 -7.99 -62.99 53.49
CA GLU A 38 -9.29 -62.38 53.25
C GLU A 38 -9.16 -60.91 52.83
N ALA A 39 -8.34 -60.12 53.52
CA ALA A 39 -8.04 -58.74 53.16
C ALA A 39 -7.49 -58.62 51.73
N ARG A 40 -6.60 -59.53 51.33
CA ARG A 40 -6.07 -59.60 49.96
C ARG A 40 -7.16 -59.89 48.93
N ASN A 41 -8.03 -60.87 49.19
CA ASN A 41 -9.12 -61.25 48.28
C ASN A 41 -10.17 -60.14 48.15
N ILE A 42 -10.52 -59.48 49.26
CA ILE A 42 -11.43 -58.33 49.27
C ILE A 42 -10.80 -57.16 48.50
N GLY A 43 -9.51 -56.88 48.73
CA GLY A 43 -8.76 -55.86 48.01
C GLY A 43 -8.69 -56.10 46.51
N GLN A 44 -8.47 -57.35 46.09
CA GLN A 44 -8.46 -57.71 44.68
C GLN A 44 -9.83 -57.47 44.02
N LYS A 45 -10.92 -57.91 44.65
CA LYS A 45 -12.28 -57.66 44.13
C LYS A 45 -12.56 -56.15 43.99
N ILE A 46 -12.17 -55.35 44.98
CA ILE A 46 -12.33 -53.89 44.93
C ILE A 46 -11.46 -53.31 43.81
N TYR A 47 -10.21 -53.76 43.66
CA TYR A 47 -9.34 -53.33 42.59
C TYR A 47 -9.89 -53.69 41.19
N ASP A 48 -10.50 -54.86 41.03
CA ASP A 48 -11.15 -55.25 39.78
C ASP A 48 -12.37 -54.35 39.48
N THR A 49 -13.16 -53.99 40.51
CA THR A 49 -14.24 -53.00 40.33
C THR A 49 -13.70 -51.62 39.96
N PHE A 50 -12.56 -51.21 40.51
CA PHE A 50 -11.88 -49.97 40.13
C PHE A 50 -11.45 -50.00 38.66
N GLN A 51 -10.80 -51.06 38.20
CA GLN A 51 -10.39 -51.20 36.79
C GLN A 51 -11.58 -51.26 35.83
N ALA A 52 -12.67 -51.94 36.21
CA ALA A 52 -13.90 -51.97 35.43
C ALA A 52 -14.56 -50.59 35.34
N ALA A 53 -14.59 -49.83 36.44
CA ALA A 53 -15.10 -48.47 36.46
C ALA A 53 -14.26 -47.52 35.61
N LEU A 54 -12.92 -47.62 35.66
CA LEU A 54 -12.02 -46.86 34.78
C LEU A 54 -12.29 -47.13 33.30
N LYS A 55 -12.44 -48.40 32.90
CA LYS A 55 -12.77 -48.77 31.50
C LYS A 55 -14.11 -48.20 31.04
N LYS A 56 -15.09 -48.12 31.93
CA LYS A 56 -16.40 -47.53 31.66
C LYS A 56 -16.40 -46.00 31.75
N GLN A 57 -15.26 -45.38 32.07
CA GLN A 57 -15.14 -43.94 32.31
C GLN A 57 -16.04 -43.45 33.46
N ALA A 58 -16.37 -44.34 34.41
CA ALA A 58 -17.17 -44.06 35.59
C ALA A 58 -16.27 -43.62 36.75
N TRP A 59 -15.81 -42.37 36.70
CA TRP A 59 -14.76 -41.86 37.60
C TRP A 59 -15.18 -41.76 39.06
N ASP A 60 -16.47 -41.52 39.32
CA ASP A 60 -17.01 -41.43 40.67
C ASP A 60 -17.05 -42.82 41.33
N ASP A 61 -17.53 -43.83 40.60
CA ASP A 61 -17.50 -45.23 41.03
C ASP A 61 -16.06 -45.72 41.28
N ALA A 62 -15.12 -45.34 40.41
CA ALA A 62 -13.70 -45.63 40.60
C ALA A 62 -13.14 -44.94 41.86
N SER A 63 -13.55 -43.70 42.15
CA SER A 63 -13.15 -42.98 43.37
C SER A 63 -13.72 -43.66 44.63
N VAL A 64 -14.97 -44.12 44.58
CA VAL A 64 -15.60 -44.89 45.67
C VAL A 64 -14.87 -46.22 45.89
N ALA A 65 -14.51 -46.94 44.82
CA ALA A 65 -13.73 -48.16 44.92
C ALA A 65 -12.35 -47.92 45.56
N LEU A 66 -11.66 -46.83 45.23
CA LEU A 66 -10.38 -46.48 45.88
C LEU A 66 -10.54 -46.11 47.35
N SER A 67 -11.61 -45.42 47.74
CA SER A 67 -11.89 -45.14 49.16
C SER A 67 -12.15 -46.42 49.95
N LYS A 68 -12.84 -47.40 49.35
CA LYS A 68 -13.02 -48.73 49.96
C LYS A 68 -11.69 -49.49 50.06
N LEU A 69 -10.83 -49.39 49.04
CA LEU A 69 -9.49 -49.99 49.05
C LEU A 69 -8.60 -49.39 50.13
N ALA A 70 -8.74 -48.09 50.42
CA ALA A 70 -8.00 -47.39 51.47
C ALA A 70 -8.31 -47.90 52.89
N ASN A 71 -9.49 -48.48 53.08
CA ASN A 71 -9.92 -49.00 54.39
C ASN A 71 -9.40 -50.44 54.65
N ILE A 72 -8.71 -51.05 53.68
CA ILE A 72 -8.12 -52.38 53.84
C ILE A 72 -6.76 -52.26 54.52
N ASN A 73 -6.60 -52.94 55.64
CA ASN A 73 -5.38 -52.89 56.45
C ASN A 73 -4.31 -53.87 55.92
N ASP A 74 -3.74 -53.57 54.75
CA ASP A 74 -2.69 -54.36 54.10
C ASP A 74 -1.62 -53.45 53.45
N PRO A 75 -0.32 -53.58 53.83
CA PRO A 75 0.78 -52.77 53.29
C PRO A 75 0.93 -52.83 51.76
N THR A 76 0.65 -53.97 51.13
CA THR A 76 0.82 -54.14 49.68
C THR A 76 -0.21 -53.33 48.88
N TRP A 77 -1.43 -53.22 49.41
CA TRP A 77 -2.48 -52.40 48.81
C TRP A 77 -2.20 -50.90 48.94
N GLN A 78 -1.46 -50.45 49.95
CA GLN A 78 -1.11 -49.03 50.10
C GLN A 78 -0.25 -48.51 48.94
N LYS A 79 0.76 -49.28 48.50
CA LYS A 79 1.58 -48.93 47.32
C LYS A 79 0.73 -48.89 46.05
N ARG A 80 -0.06 -49.95 45.83
CA ARG A 80 -0.93 -50.05 44.64
C ARG A 80 -2.00 -48.97 44.62
N LEU A 81 -2.42 -48.48 45.78
CA LEU A 81 -3.38 -47.40 45.92
C LEU A 81 -2.78 -46.03 45.54
N VAL A 82 -1.49 -45.78 45.79
CA VAL A 82 -0.80 -44.59 45.24
C VAL A 82 -0.78 -44.66 43.72
N GLU A 83 -0.37 -45.78 43.14
CA GLU A 83 -0.36 -46.02 41.69
C GLU A 83 -1.76 -45.92 41.07
N SER A 84 -2.78 -46.41 41.78
CA SER A 84 -4.17 -46.35 41.30
C SER A 84 -4.75 -44.94 41.38
N ARG A 85 -4.35 -44.14 42.39
CA ARG A 85 -4.69 -42.72 42.46
C ARG A 85 -4.04 -41.92 41.34
N THR A 86 -2.77 -42.18 41.02
CA THR A 86 -2.11 -41.51 39.89
C THR A 86 -2.75 -41.91 38.56
N GLN A 87 -3.12 -43.19 38.39
CA GLN A 87 -3.88 -43.66 37.23
C GLN A 87 -5.23 -42.94 37.12
N LEU A 88 -6.04 -42.92 38.19
CA LEU A 88 -7.34 -42.24 38.18
C LEU A 88 -7.21 -40.73 37.87
N ASN A 89 -6.21 -40.06 38.43
CA ASN A 89 -5.95 -38.65 38.14
C ASN A 89 -5.57 -38.45 36.67
N ALA A 90 -4.71 -39.33 36.11
CA ALA A 90 -4.35 -39.29 34.70
C ALA A 90 -5.57 -39.50 33.79
N GLU A 91 -6.47 -40.42 34.13
CA GLU A 91 -7.71 -40.67 33.39
C GLU A 91 -8.68 -39.48 33.46
N LYS A 92 -8.86 -38.88 34.65
CA LYS A 92 -9.69 -37.68 34.82
C LYS A 92 -9.14 -36.51 34.00
N MET A 93 -7.83 -36.26 34.07
CA MET A 93 -7.17 -35.23 33.26
C MET A 93 -7.32 -35.52 31.76
N ALA A 94 -7.06 -36.76 31.33
CA ALA A 94 -7.22 -37.17 29.94
C ALA A 94 -8.64 -36.91 29.44
N ASN A 95 -9.67 -37.22 30.23
CA ASN A 95 -11.06 -36.99 29.86
C ASN A 95 -11.41 -35.50 29.76
N VAL A 96 -10.88 -34.66 30.67
CA VAL A 96 -11.05 -33.20 30.60
C VAL A 96 -10.41 -32.66 29.33
N THR A 97 -9.17 -33.05 29.03
CA THR A 97 -8.45 -32.66 27.81
C THR A 97 -9.17 -33.12 26.55
N LEU A 98 -9.65 -34.37 26.51
CA LEU A 98 -10.42 -34.89 25.38
C LEU A 98 -11.73 -34.12 25.18
N LYS A 99 -12.43 -33.78 26.27
CA LYS A 99 -13.65 -32.97 26.19
C LYS A 99 -13.36 -31.57 25.64
N GLN A 100 -12.29 -30.92 26.10
CA GLN A 100 -11.85 -29.63 25.57
C GLN A 100 -11.56 -29.70 24.07
N ALA A 101 -10.85 -30.74 23.62
CA ALA A 101 -10.57 -30.96 22.20
C ALA A 101 -11.86 -31.16 21.38
N ARG A 102 -12.83 -31.93 21.90
CA ARG A 102 -14.14 -32.13 21.27
C ARG A 102 -14.95 -30.84 21.20
N ASP A 103 -14.98 -30.06 22.28
CA ASP A 103 -15.71 -28.80 22.33
C ASP A 103 -15.08 -27.78 21.38
N PHE A 104 -13.75 -27.74 21.27
CA PHE A 104 -13.03 -26.94 20.28
C PHE A 104 -13.40 -27.37 18.85
N ALA A 105 -13.43 -28.67 18.55
CA ALA A 105 -13.81 -29.17 17.22
C ALA A 105 -15.26 -28.85 16.86
N LYS A 106 -16.19 -28.84 17.83
CA LYS A 106 -17.59 -28.45 17.61
C LYS A 106 -17.76 -26.96 17.37
N ALA A 107 -16.98 -26.13 18.06
CA ALA A 107 -17.08 -24.67 17.96
C ALA A 107 -16.41 -24.11 16.70
N ASN A 108 -15.45 -24.83 16.12
CA ASN A 108 -14.63 -24.35 15.02
C ASN A 108 -14.86 -25.14 13.72
N PRO A 109 -14.65 -24.50 12.56
CA PRO A 109 -14.82 -25.17 11.28
C PRO A 109 -13.73 -26.23 11.05
N PRO A 110 -13.97 -27.19 10.13
CA PRO A 110 -13.04 -28.31 9.87
C PRO A 110 -11.60 -27.89 9.54
N GLU A 111 -11.38 -26.69 9.01
CA GLU A 111 -10.05 -26.11 8.78
C GLU A 111 -9.18 -26.04 10.04
N GLN A 112 -9.79 -25.90 11.23
CA GLN A 112 -9.07 -25.76 12.50
C GLN A 112 -8.99 -27.07 13.28
N TRP A 113 -9.54 -28.16 12.76
CA TRP A 113 -9.59 -29.42 13.49
C TRP A 113 -8.20 -30.05 13.71
N GLY A 114 -7.17 -29.65 12.95
CA GLY A 114 -5.78 -29.99 13.28
C GLY A 114 -5.33 -29.47 14.65
N SER A 115 -5.82 -28.29 15.06
CA SER A 115 -5.58 -27.77 16.40
C SER A 115 -6.35 -28.55 17.47
N ALA A 116 -7.56 -29.05 17.16
CA ALA A 116 -8.29 -29.94 18.06
C ALA A 116 -7.50 -31.23 18.33
N ILE A 117 -6.85 -31.75 17.29
CA ILE A 117 -5.96 -32.90 17.39
C ILE A 117 -4.75 -32.56 18.28
N ALA A 118 -4.10 -31.42 18.08
CA ALA A 118 -2.96 -30.98 18.90
C ALA A 118 -3.32 -30.84 20.40
N LEU A 119 -4.55 -30.43 20.72
CA LEU A 119 -5.02 -30.38 22.11
C LEU A 119 -5.04 -31.75 22.80
N THR A 120 -5.01 -32.85 22.04
CA THR A 120 -4.95 -34.22 22.61
C THR A 120 -3.53 -34.68 22.94
N ASP A 121 -2.49 -33.94 22.55
CA ASP A 121 -1.09 -34.30 22.79
C ASP A 121 -0.73 -34.58 24.26
N PRO A 122 -1.27 -33.85 25.26
CA PRO A 122 -1.00 -34.12 26.67
C PRO A 122 -1.63 -35.41 27.21
N ILE A 123 -2.53 -36.05 26.45
CA ILE A 123 -3.22 -37.27 26.91
C ILE A 123 -2.20 -38.41 27.00
N ASN A 124 -2.12 -39.01 28.18
CA ASN A 124 -1.24 -40.15 28.40
C ASN A 124 -1.75 -41.37 27.63
N ARG A 125 -0.92 -41.90 26.72
CA ARG A 125 -1.22 -43.05 25.85
C ARG A 125 -1.54 -44.35 26.58
N LYS A 126 -1.24 -44.45 27.88
CA LYS A 126 -1.57 -45.62 28.73
C LYS A 126 -2.99 -45.57 29.32
N THR A 127 -3.71 -44.46 29.15
CA THR A 127 -5.06 -44.29 29.69
C THR A 127 -6.10 -44.99 28.82
N PHE A 128 -7.21 -45.44 29.41
CA PHE A 128 -8.35 -45.96 28.66
C PHE A 128 -9.03 -44.87 27.83
N VAL A 129 -8.96 -43.61 28.27
CA VAL A 129 -9.44 -42.47 27.47
C VAL A 129 -8.70 -42.34 26.13
N TRP A 130 -7.42 -42.74 26.05
CA TRP A 130 -6.65 -42.67 24.80
C TRP A 130 -7.30 -43.48 23.67
N GLU A 131 -7.88 -44.65 23.95
CA GLU A 131 -8.57 -45.45 22.91
C GLU A 131 -9.78 -44.71 22.32
N THR A 132 -10.49 -43.93 23.15
CA THR A 132 -11.58 -43.08 22.67
C THR A 132 -11.08 -41.83 21.95
N ALA A 133 -9.99 -41.22 22.44
CA ALA A 133 -9.35 -40.09 21.79
C ALA A 133 -8.83 -40.47 20.40
N GLN A 134 -8.25 -41.66 20.24
CA GLN A 134 -7.72 -42.14 18.96
C GLN A 134 -8.78 -42.21 17.86
N LYS A 135 -10.01 -42.63 18.19
CA LYS A 135 -11.13 -42.65 17.24
C LYS A 135 -11.54 -41.24 16.80
N ASP A 136 -11.56 -40.29 17.74
CA ASP A 136 -11.89 -38.89 17.43
C ASP A 136 -10.77 -38.23 16.61
N ILE A 137 -9.51 -38.46 16.99
CA ILE A 137 -8.34 -37.98 16.25
C ILE A 137 -8.38 -38.50 14.81
N GLU A 138 -8.70 -39.78 14.60
CA GLU A 138 -8.83 -40.36 13.26
C GLU A 138 -9.96 -39.72 12.44
N LEU A 139 -11.12 -39.47 13.06
CA LEU A 139 -12.23 -38.78 12.43
C LEU A 139 -11.84 -37.36 12.02
N TRP A 140 -11.27 -36.58 12.95
CA TRP A 140 -10.86 -35.20 12.69
C TRP A 140 -9.78 -35.14 11.61
N ARG A 141 -8.77 -36.01 11.70
CA ARG A 141 -7.70 -36.14 10.72
C ARG A 141 -8.27 -36.40 9.34
N THR A 142 -9.15 -37.40 9.20
CA THR A 142 -9.74 -37.75 7.90
C THR A 142 -10.49 -36.57 7.30
N LYS A 143 -11.26 -35.83 8.11
CA LYS A 143 -11.97 -34.63 7.65
C LYS A 143 -11.03 -33.49 7.22
N VAL A 144 -9.93 -33.27 7.95
CA VAL A 144 -8.89 -32.30 7.55
C VAL A 144 -8.27 -32.69 6.21
N PHE A 145 -7.96 -33.98 6.00
CA PHE A 145 -7.42 -34.46 4.74
C PHE A 145 -8.43 -34.38 3.58
N ASP A 146 -9.69 -34.75 3.81
CA ASP A 146 -10.76 -34.62 2.79
C ASP A 146 -10.88 -33.16 2.33
N LEU A 147 -10.86 -32.23 3.29
CA LEU A 147 -10.90 -30.81 2.99
C LEU A 147 -9.63 -30.34 2.25
N ALA A 148 -8.45 -30.79 2.67
CA ALA A 148 -7.19 -30.48 2.01
C ALA A 148 -7.18 -30.98 0.56
N ILE A 149 -7.74 -32.17 0.31
CA ILE A 149 -7.94 -32.72 -1.04
C ILE A 149 -8.81 -31.77 -1.87
N VAL A 150 -9.94 -31.29 -1.34
CA VAL A 150 -10.80 -30.30 -2.03
C VAL A 150 -10.05 -29.00 -2.35
N TYR A 151 -9.25 -28.48 -1.41
CA TYR A 151 -8.45 -27.28 -1.65
C TYR A 151 -7.40 -27.48 -2.76
N LEU A 152 -6.80 -28.66 -2.83
CA LEU A 152 -5.80 -28.97 -3.85
C LEU A 152 -6.44 -29.25 -5.22
N MET A 153 -7.46 -30.10 -5.25
CA MET A 153 -8.04 -30.64 -6.49
C MET A 153 -9.01 -29.64 -7.15
N ASP A 154 -9.95 -29.11 -6.37
CA ASP A 154 -11.07 -28.34 -6.92
C ASP A 154 -10.76 -26.84 -6.92
N ARG A 155 -10.13 -26.37 -5.83
CA ARG A 155 -9.82 -24.94 -5.66
C ARG A 155 -8.45 -24.54 -6.20
N LYS A 156 -7.60 -25.50 -6.56
CA LYS A 156 -6.23 -25.28 -7.07
C LYS A 156 -5.39 -24.37 -6.14
N LYS A 157 -5.54 -24.54 -4.82
CA LYS A 157 -4.84 -23.79 -3.78
C LYS A 157 -3.91 -24.71 -2.99
N PRO A 158 -2.75 -25.12 -3.56
CA PRO A 158 -1.86 -26.08 -2.91
C PRO A 158 -1.27 -25.55 -1.60
N ALA A 159 -1.00 -24.24 -1.50
CA ALA A 159 -0.54 -23.61 -0.26
C ALA A 159 -1.54 -23.79 0.91
N MET A 160 -2.84 -23.66 0.63
CA MET A 160 -3.89 -23.86 1.64
C MET A 160 -4.04 -25.35 2.01
N ALA A 161 -3.97 -26.24 1.02
CA ALA A 161 -4.01 -27.68 1.27
C ALA A 161 -2.83 -28.13 2.14
N LEU A 162 -1.61 -27.65 1.85
CA LEU A 162 -0.44 -27.93 2.65
C LEU A 162 -0.54 -27.35 4.06
N ALA A 163 -1.08 -26.13 4.21
CA ALA A 163 -1.29 -25.52 5.52
C ALA A 163 -2.22 -26.38 6.40
N LEU A 164 -3.31 -26.91 5.84
CA LEU A 164 -4.19 -27.84 6.54
C LEU A 164 -3.46 -29.11 6.97
N VAL A 165 -2.69 -29.74 6.09
CA VAL A 165 -1.91 -30.93 6.44
C VAL A 165 -0.90 -30.62 7.56
N LYS A 166 -0.24 -29.46 7.51
CA LYS A 166 0.73 -29.02 8.54
C LYS A 166 0.09 -28.68 9.90
N THR A 167 -1.22 -28.48 9.97
CA THR A 167 -1.90 -28.30 11.27
C THR A 167 -1.98 -29.60 12.07
N ILE A 168 -1.75 -30.75 11.43
CA ILE A 168 -1.73 -32.04 12.10
C ILE A 168 -0.37 -32.22 12.77
N PRO A 169 -0.34 -32.47 14.09
CA PRO A 169 0.88 -32.74 14.84
C PRO A 169 1.71 -33.89 14.24
N SER A 170 3.05 -33.75 14.25
CA SER A 170 3.98 -34.73 13.68
C SER A 170 4.15 -36.02 14.50
N ASN A 171 3.69 -36.02 15.76
CA ASN A 171 3.65 -37.19 16.65
C ASN A 171 2.52 -38.18 16.32
N ILE A 172 1.67 -37.86 15.33
CA ILE A 172 0.55 -38.68 14.89
C ILE A 172 0.92 -39.41 13.62
N ASP A 173 0.87 -40.74 13.68
CA ASP A 173 1.17 -41.58 12.54
C ASP A 173 0.12 -41.35 11.44
N LEU A 174 0.61 -40.91 10.29
CA LEU A 174 -0.19 -40.76 9.08
C LEU A 174 -0.23 -42.08 8.33
N SER A 175 -1.39 -42.41 7.75
CA SER A 175 -1.48 -43.54 6.83
C SER A 175 -0.59 -43.31 5.60
N PRO A 176 -0.12 -44.37 4.91
CA PRO A 176 0.70 -44.22 3.71
C PRO A 176 0.06 -43.30 2.66
N GLU A 177 -1.26 -43.36 2.51
CA GLU A 177 -1.98 -42.52 1.54
C GLU A 177 -2.08 -41.04 1.96
N GLN A 178 -2.15 -40.77 3.27
CA GLN A 178 -2.08 -39.42 3.82
C GLN A 178 -0.68 -38.82 3.65
N ASN A 179 0.39 -39.62 3.81
CA ASN A 179 1.76 -39.20 3.52
C ASN A 179 1.95 -38.90 2.02
N ASN A 180 1.46 -39.78 1.14
CA ASN A 180 1.49 -39.55 -0.30
C ASN A 180 0.77 -38.24 -0.69
N PHE A 181 -0.38 -37.96 -0.07
CA PHE A 181 -1.08 -36.69 -0.26
C PHE A 181 -0.27 -35.49 0.25
N ALA A 182 0.34 -35.59 1.43
CA ALA A 182 1.18 -34.52 1.99
C ALA A 182 2.34 -34.18 1.06
N HIS A 183 3.01 -35.20 0.50
CA HIS A 183 4.06 -35.02 -0.49
C HIS A 183 3.55 -34.36 -1.78
N LEU A 184 2.37 -34.76 -2.27
CA LEU A 184 1.74 -34.12 -3.44
C LEU A 184 1.40 -32.65 -3.16
N ALA A 185 0.79 -32.35 -2.00
CA ALA A 185 0.42 -31.00 -1.60
C ALA A 185 1.66 -30.10 -1.47
N GLN A 186 2.77 -30.65 -0.95
CA GLN A 186 4.03 -29.92 -0.86
C GLN A 186 4.69 -29.73 -2.23
N ALA A 187 4.74 -30.75 -3.08
CA ALA A 187 5.30 -30.63 -4.43
C ALA A 187 4.51 -29.64 -5.29
N SER A 188 3.18 -29.64 -5.19
CA SER A 188 2.32 -28.67 -5.90
C SER A 188 2.45 -27.25 -5.37
N GLU A 189 2.75 -27.05 -4.08
CA GLU A 189 3.09 -25.73 -3.54
C GLU A 189 4.39 -25.21 -4.15
N ILE A 190 5.42 -26.06 -4.24
CA ILE A 190 6.70 -25.70 -4.85
C ILE A 190 6.51 -25.28 -6.31
N VAL A 191 5.72 -26.04 -7.08
CA VAL A 191 5.36 -25.68 -8.46
C VAL A 191 4.58 -24.39 -8.56
N SER A 192 3.76 -24.05 -7.57
CA SER A 192 2.96 -22.82 -7.61
C SER A 192 3.69 -21.60 -7.06
N SER A 193 4.80 -21.80 -6.36
CA SER A 193 5.58 -20.74 -5.72
C SER A 193 6.42 -19.96 -6.74
N ASN A 194 6.47 -18.64 -6.53
CA ASN A 194 7.23 -17.69 -7.35
C ASN A 194 8.22 -16.87 -6.50
N ASP A 195 8.69 -17.43 -5.39
CA ASP A 195 9.54 -16.71 -4.46
C ASP A 195 10.88 -16.28 -5.12
N ASN A 196 11.27 -15.03 -4.89
CA ASN A 196 12.54 -14.44 -5.34
C ASN A 196 13.72 -14.81 -4.41
N ALA A 197 13.77 -16.05 -3.93
CA ALA A 197 14.85 -16.54 -3.07
C ALA A 197 16.20 -16.59 -3.81
N PRO A 198 17.36 -16.74 -3.15
CA PRO A 198 18.62 -16.98 -3.84
C PRO A 198 18.57 -18.26 -4.71
N MET A 199 19.30 -18.26 -5.83
CA MET A 199 19.31 -19.35 -6.82
C MET A 199 19.42 -20.75 -6.19
N LEU A 200 20.41 -20.97 -5.31
CA LEU A 200 20.65 -22.28 -4.68
C LEU A 200 19.46 -22.74 -3.83
N GLN A 201 18.79 -21.81 -3.15
CA GLN A 201 17.60 -22.13 -2.37
C GLN A 201 16.42 -22.48 -3.30
N GLN A 202 16.27 -21.78 -4.42
CA GLN A 202 15.24 -22.09 -5.41
C GLN A 202 15.46 -23.48 -6.03
N LEU A 203 16.67 -23.77 -6.49
CA LEU A 203 17.03 -25.09 -7.03
C LEU A 203 16.89 -26.19 -5.97
N GLY A 204 17.27 -25.92 -4.72
CA GLY A 204 17.06 -26.84 -3.60
C GLY A 204 15.58 -27.17 -3.37
N ARG A 205 14.69 -26.18 -3.48
CA ARG A 205 13.23 -26.42 -3.42
C ARG A 205 12.74 -27.25 -4.60
N ILE A 206 13.22 -26.99 -5.82
CA ILE A 206 12.85 -27.78 -7.00
C ILE A 206 13.34 -29.23 -6.88
N ALA A 207 14.57 -29.44 -6.40
CA ALA A 207 15.10 -30.78 -6.11
C ALA A 207 14.29 -31.50 -5.02
N LEU A 208 13.85 -30.78 -3.99
CA LEU A 208 12.95 -31.31 -2.97
C LEU A 208 11.58 -31.69 -3.57
N GLY A 209 11.05 -30.91 -4.51
CA GLY A 209 9.84 -31.26 -5.26
C GLY A 209 9.96 -32.58 -6.02
N HIS A 210 11.08 -32.80 -6.72
CA HIS A 210 11.39 -34.07 -7.39
C HIS A 210 11.45 -35.24 -6.40
N HIS A 211 12.14 -35.03 -5.28
CA HIS A 211 12.26 -36.05 -4.25
C HIS A 211 10.90 -36.43 -3.65
N LEU A 212 10.04 -35.46 -3.35
CA LEU A 212 8.68 -35.70 -2.84
C LEU A 212 7.82 -36.49 -3.84
N ILE A 213 7.90 -36.16 -5.13
CA ILE A 213 7.17 -36.89 -6.18
C ILE A 213 7.68 -38.34 -6.30
N ALA A 214 8.99 -38.55 -6.12
CA ALA A 214 9.59 -39.89 -6.15
C ALA A 214 9.20 -40.74 -4.92
N GLN A 215 8.95 -40.12 -3.77
CA GLN A 215 8.49 -40.84 -2.57
C GLN A 215 7.03 -41.30 -2.62
N ILE A 216 6.22 -40.77 -3.56
CA ILE A 216 4.83 -41.19 -3.71
C ILE A 216 4.79 -42.58 -4.34
N LEU A 217 4.24 -43.55 -3.60
CA LEU A 217 4.12 -44.94 -4.01
C LEU A 217 3.36 -45.09 -5.33
N GLU A 218 3.78 -46.04 -6.18
CA GLU A 218 3.19 -46.27 -7.51
C GLU A 218 1.69 -46.63 -7.46
N GLY A 219 1.25 -47.33 -6.41
CA GLY A 219 -0.15 -47.70 -6.20
C GLY A 219 -1.04 -46.59 -5.63
N SER A 220 -0.49 -45.40 -5.32
CA SER A 220 -1.28 -44.30 -4.77
C SER A 220 -2.19 -43.67 -5.81
N ARG A 221 -3.41 -43.27 -5.40
CA ARG A 221 -4.35 -42.54 -6.30
C ARG A 221 -3.81 -41.16 -6.74
N PHE A 222 -2.78 -40.68 -6.06
CA PHE A 222 -2.15 -39.38 -6.30
C PHE A 222 -0.96 -39.45 -7.27
N ARG A 223 -0.48 -40.65 -7.62
CA ARG A 223 0.74 -40.84 -8.43
C ARG A 223 0.68 -40.17 -9.79
N THR A 224 -0.38 -40.38 -10.56
CA THR A 224 -0.55 -39.77 -11.89
C THR A 224 -0.50 -38.24 -11.82
N LYS A 225 -1.12 -37.66 -10.79
CA LYS A 225 -1.11 -36.20 -10.59
C LYS A 225 0.27 -35.69 -10.17
N ALA A 226 0.99 -36.45 -9.36
CA ALA A 226 2.36 -36.12 -8.98
C ALA A 226 3.31 -36.13 -10.20
N ILE A 227 3.23 -37.13 -11.07
CA ILE A 227 4.05 -37.22 -12.29
C ILE A 227 3.74 -36.04 -13.22
N ALA A 228 2.49 -35.61 -13.32
CA ALA A 228 2.10 -34.47 -14.16
C ALA A 228 2.74 -33.13 -13.72
N LEU A 229 3.27 -33.05 -12.50
CA LEU A 229 3.99 -31.88 -12.01
C LEU A 229 5.46 -31.84 -12.45
N LEU A 230 6.05 -32.98 -12.85
CA LEU A 230 7.48 -33.05 -13.21
C LEU A 230 7.85 -32.09 -14.35
N PRO A 231 7.13 -32.04 -15.48
CA PRO A 231 7.49 -31.11 -16.56
C PRO A 231 7.46 -29.64 -16.11
N GLN A 232 6.58 -29.29 -15.18
CA GLN A 232 6.51 -27.94 -14.63
C GLN A 232 7.70 -27.66 -13.71
N LEU A 233 8.08 -28.60 -12.84
CA LEU A 233 9.28 -28.48 -12.00
C LEU A 233 10.56 -28.35 -12.84
N ASP A 234 10.71 -29.18 -13.87
CA ASP A 234 11.85 -29.14 -14.79
C ASP A 234 11.96 -27.76 -15.46
N SER A 235 10.85 -27.29 -16.03
CA SER A 235 10.80 -25.96 -16.67
C SER A 235 11.11 -24.82 -15.71
N GLN A 236 10.73 -24.93 -14.44
CA GLN A 236 11.10 -23.94 -13.43
C GLN A 236 12.59 -23.98 -13.11
N GLY A 237 13.21 -25.16 -13.08
CA GLY A 237 14.64 -25.28 -12.88
C GLY A 237 15.42 -24.57 -13.98
N GLU A 238 15.01 -24.80 -15.23
CA GLU A 238 15.56 -24.11 -16.40
C GLU A 238 15.35 -22.59 -16.31
N ASP A 239 14.13 -22.14 -16.00
CA ASP A 239 13.82 -20.71 -15.86
C ASP A 239 14.68 -20.03 -14.80
N VAL A 240 14.93 -20.68 -13.65
CA VAL A 240 15.80 -20.13 -12.60
C VAL A 240 17.21 -19.92 -13.12
N VAL A 241 17.77 -20.91 -13.81
CA VAL A 241 19.11 -20.80 -14.42
C VAL A 241 19.14 -19.69 -15.47
N GLN A 242 18.13 -19.61 -16.34
CA GLN A 242 18.04 -18.59 -17.39
C GLN A 242 17.94 -17.18 -16.81
N ILE A 243 17.11 -16.97 -15.77
CA ILE A 243 16.94 -15.67 -15.11
C ILE A 243 18.23 -15.25 -14.41
N GLU A 244 18.92 -16.15 -13.73
CA GLU A 244 20.18 -15.83 -13.06
C GLU A 244 21.29 -15.53 -14.06
N MET A 245 21.39 -16.29 -15.15
CA MET A 245 22.31 -15.97 -16.24
C MET A 245 22.01 -14.59 -16.85
N ALA A 246 20.74 -14.28 -17.07
CA ALA A 246 20.32 -12.97 -17.54
C ALA A 246 20.71 -11.85 -16.55
N ARG A 247 20.57 -12.08 -15.24
CA ARG A 247 21.03 -11.12 -14.21
C ARG A 247 22.54 -10.91 -14.27
N SER A 248 23.33 -11.98 -14.32
CA SER A 248 24.79 -11.88 -14.43
C SER A 248 25.22 -11.12 -15.69
N LEU A 249 24.53 -11.32 -16.83
CA LEU A 249 24.78 -10.53 -18.03
C LEU A 249 24.45 -9.04 -17.83
N ALA A 250 23.31 -8.72 -17.22
CA ALA A 250 22.91 -7.34 -16.98
C ALA A 250 23.86 -6.60 -16.03
N GLU A 251 24.40 -7.30 -15.03
CA GLU A 251 25.38 -6.78 -14.06
C GLU A 251 26.67 -6.30 -14.71
N LEU A 252 27.07 -6.89 -15.85
CA LEU A 252 28.24 -6.44 -16.59
C LEU A 252 28.11 -4.98 -17.01
N GLY A 253 26.91 -4.55 -17.43
CA GLY A 253 26.54 -3.15 -17.62
C GLY A 253 26.60 -2.59 -19.06
N PRO A 254 27.58 -2.89 -19.93
CA PRO A 254 27.56 -2.39 -21.30
C PRO A 254 26.31 -2.82 -22.09
N LEU A 255 25.91 -1.99 -23.06
CA LEU A 255 24.69 -2.18 -23.86
C LEU A 255 24.56 -3.58 -24.50
N PRO A 256 25.62 -4.18 -25.07
CA PRO A 256 25.53 -5.54 -25.62
C PRO A 256 25.13 -6.59 -24.57
N PHE A 257 25.63 -6.47 -23.34
CA PHE A 257 25.32 -7.41 -22.26
C PHE A 257 23.91 -7.19 -21.68
N ILE A 258 23.44 -5.93 -21.60
CA ILE A 258 22.05 -5.64 -21.23
C ILE A 258 21.08 -6.22 -22.27
N ASN A 259 21.39 -6.07 -23.57
CA ASN A 259 20.59 -6.67 -24.63
C ASN A 259 20.64 -8.20 -24.61
N GLY A 260 21.81 -8.78 -24.30
CA GLY A 260 21.97 -10.21 -24.05
C GLY A 260 21.13 -10.70 -22.86
N ALA A 261 21.10 -9.95 -21.76
CA ALA A 261 20.27 -10.24 -20.60
C ALA A 261 18.78 -10.23 -20.93
N ILE A 262 18.31 -9.23 -21.70
CA ILE A 262 16.93 -9.16 -22.18
C ILE A 262 16.60 -10.38 -23.04
N ALA A 263 17.45 -10.71 -24.01
CA ALA A 263 17.25 -11.87 -24.88
C ALA A 263 17.21 -13.18 -24.08
N GLN A 264 18.07 -13.33 -23.07
CA GLN A 264 18.11 -14.51 -22.22
C GLN A 264 16.85 -14.63 -21.34
N ALA A 265 16.38 -13.54 -20.74
CA ALA A 265 15.14 -13.56 -19.96
C ALA A 265 13.87 -13.69 -20.82
N GLU A 266 13.91 -13.30 -22.10
CA GLU A 266 12.79 -13.47 -23.02
C GLU A 266 12.52 -14.95 -23.37
N GLN A 267 13.52 -15.82 -23.23
CA GLN A 267 13.41 -17.29 -23.41
C GLN A 267 12.51 -17.96 -22.36
N VAL A 268 12.33 -17.34 -21.19
CA VAL A 268 11.43 -17.84 -20.14
C VAL A 268 10.01 -17.93 -20.67
N SER A 269 9.43 -19.12 -20.71
CA SER A 269 8.14 -19.37 -21.35
C SER A 269 7.01 -18.49 -20.76
N PRO A 270 6.10 -17.94 -21.59
CA PRO A 270 4.94 -17.19 -21.12
C PRO A 270 3.98 -17.99 -20.23
N LYS A 271 4.01 -19.32 -20.31
CA LYS A 271 3.15 -20.22 -19.53
C LYS A 271 3.69 -20.49 -18.13
N ASN A 272 4.95 -20.15 -17.87
CA ASN A 272 5.60 -20.49 -16.61
C ASN A 272 5.30 -19.44 -15.54
N PRO A 273 5.11 -19.84 -14.27
CA PRO A 273 4.86 -18.91 -13.17
C PRO A 273 5.92 -17.80 -13.06
N ARG A 274 7.19 -18.11 -13.36
CA ARG A 274 8.33 -17.18 -13.28
C ARG A 274 8.36 -16.14 -14.40
N ARG A 275 7.43 -16.19 -15.36
CA ARG A 275 7.34 -15.19 -16.44
C ARG A 275 7.21 -13.76 -15.91
N ILE A 276 6.46 -13.57 -14.83
CA ILE A 276 6.25 -12.24 -14.23
C ILE A 276 7.58 -11.66 -13.73
N GLN A 277 8.41 -12.50 -13.10
CA GLN A 277 9.75 -12.12 -12.64
C GLN A 277 10.63 -11.72 -13.83
N ALA A 278 10.66 -12.55 -14.88
CA ALA A 278 11.42 -12.27 -16.10
C ALA A 278 10.95 -10.97 -16.80
N GLN A 279 9.64 -10.76 -16.94
CA GLN A 279 9.08 -9.54 -17.55
C GLN A 279 9.45 -8.27 -16.78
N THR A 280 9.45 -8.34 -15.46
CA THR A 280 9.85 -7.21 -14.60
C THR A 280 11.31 -6.84 -14.85
N LEU A 281 12.19 -7.83 -14.90
CA LEU A 281 13.62 -7.62 -15.20
C LEU A 281 13.82 -7.09 -16.62
N ILE A 282 13.13 -7.67 -17.61
CA ILE A 282 13.18 -7.20 -19.01
C ILE A 282 12.76 -5.73 -19.10
N ALA A 283 11.69 -5.31 -18.41
CA ALA A 283 11.24 -3.93 -18.42
C ALA A 283 12.28 -2.98 -17.80
N GLN A 284 12.92 -3.40 -16.70
CA GLN A 284 13.98 -2.64 -16.06
C GLN A 284 15.21 -2.50 -16.99
N TRP A 285 15.67 -3.60 -17.57
CA TRP A 285 16.82 -3.61 -18.47
C TRP A 285 16.55 -2.85 -19.77
N LYS A 286 15.34 -2.93 -20.34
CA LYS A 286 14.95 -2.12 -21.51
C LYS A 286 15.05 -0.62 -21.21
N LYS A 287 14.64 -0.19 -20.01
CA LYS A 287 14.77 1.21 -19.58
C LYS A 287 16.23 1.63 -19.43
N GLU A 288 17.08 0.74 -18.89
CA GLU A 288 18.52 1.00 -18.74
C GLU A 288 19.23 1.04 -20.11
N ALA A 289 18.94 0.10 -21.01
CA ALA A 289 19.45 0.09 -22.38
C ALA A 289 19.12 1.41 -23.10
N GLN A 290 17.84 1.82 -23.07
CA GLN A 290 17.41 3.11 -23.65
C GLN A 290 18.16 4.29 -23.04
N ARG A 291 18.35 4.31 -21.72
CA ARG A 291 19.10 5.39 -21.05
C ARG A 291 20.54 5.45 -21.56
N ARG A 292 21.21 4.31 -21.73
CA ARG A 292 22.60 4.25 -22.21
C ARG A 292 22.74 4.60 -23.69
N GLU A 293 21.74 4.27 -24.51
CA GLU A 293 21.67 4.71 -25.91
C GLU A 293 21.47 6.23 -26.03
N ASP A 294 20.58 6.79 -25.23
CA ASP A 294 20.17 8.20 -25.34
C ASP A 294 21.15 9.15 -24.63
N ALA A 295 21.79 8.73 -23.52
CA ALA A 295 22.73 9.54 -22.76
C ALA A 295 23.86 10.21 -23.59
N PRO A 296 24.56 9.51 -24.52
CA PRO A 296 25.57 10.15 -25.35
C PRO A 296 24.98 11.22 -26.28
N LEU A 297 23.72 11.10 -26.73
CA LEU A 297 23.06 12.14 -27.53
C LEU A 297 22.84 13.41 -26.70
N LEU A 298 22.40 13.27 -25.44
CA LEU A 298 22.26 14.39 -24.52
C LEU A 298 23.60 15.06 -24.22
N ALA A 299 24.66 14.27 -24.02
CA ALA A 299 26.01 14.78 -23.79
C ALA A 299 26.55 15.54 -25.03
N GLN A 300 26.38 14.99 -26.23
CA GLN A 300 26.77 15.65 -27.48
C GLN A 300 26.00 16.95 -27.71
N GLY A 301 24.68 16.96 -27.50
CA GLY A 301 23.87 18.18 -27.59
C GLY A 301 24.33 19.24 -26.59
N GLN A 302 24.69 18.85 -25.37
CA GLN A 302 25.23 19.77 -24.38
C GLN A 302 26.58 20.37 -24.81
N LEU A 303 27.47 19.57 -25.41
CA LEU A 303 28.75 20.04 -25.91
C LEU A 303 28.58 21.05 -27.05
N LEU A 304 27.65 20.80 -27.97
CA LEU A 304 27.31 21.76 -29.02
C LEU A 304 26.75 23.06 -28.42
N ALA A 305 25.81 22.97 -27.49
CA ALA A 305 25.20 24.14 -26.86
C ALA A 305 26.20 25.02 -26.10
N LYS A 306 27.30 24.45 -25.57
CA LYS A 306 28.39 25.24 -24.96
C LYS A 306 29.07 26.19 -25.95
N GLY A 307 28.99 25.92 -27.25
CA GLY A 307 29.50 26.81 -28.29
C GLY A 307 28.77 28.15 -28.38
N GLY A 308 27.56 28.28 -27.81
CA GLY A 308 26.89 29.55 -27.57
C GLY A 308 26.36 30.31 -28.79
N GLY A 309 26.55 29.80 -30.02
CA GLY A 309 26.02 30.43 -31.22
C GLY A 309 24.68 29.85 -31.68
N VAL A 310 23.98 30.60 -32.54
CA VAL A 310 22.67 30.23 -33.08
C VAL A 310 22.69 28.88 -33.80
N ALA A 311 23.72 28.66 -34.64
CA ALA A 311 23.87 27.40 -35.37
C ALA A 311 24.09 26.22 -34.42
N GLN A 312 24.92 26.41 -33.39
CA GLN A 312 25.20 25.36 -32.40
C GLN A 312 23.97 25.02 -31.56
N PHE A 313 23.18 26.00 -31.14
CA PHE A 313 21.93 25.75 -30.40
C PHE A 313 20.88 25.02 -31.25
N ARG A 314 20.77 25.36 -32.55
CA ARG A 314 19.88 24.63 -33.47
C ARG A 314 20.32 23.19 -33.66
N GLN A 315 21.60 22.95 -33.93
CA GLN A 315 22.15 21.59 -34.05
C GLN A 315 21.97 20.78 -32.76
N ALA A 316 22.16 21.41 -31.59
CA ALA A 316 21.90 20.76 -30.30
C ALA A 316 20.41 20.38 -30.13
N ALA A 317 19.50 21.26 -30.55
CA ALA A 317 18.06 21.00 -30.54
C ALA A 317 17.67 19.85 -31.49
N ASP A 318 18.26 19.79 -32.69
CA ASP A 318 18.00 18.73 -33.67
C ASP A 318 18.48 17.35 -33.16
N LEU A 319 19.57 17.29 -32.40
CA LEU A 319 20.00 16.06 -31.74
C LEU A 319 18.98 15.54 -30.73
N MET A 320 18.23 16.43 -30.06
CA MET A 320 17.23 16.02 -29.08
C MET A 320 16.00 15.37 -29.73
N ASP A 321 15.76 15.65 -31.01
CA ASP A 321 14.69 14.99 -31.77
C ASP A 321 14.98 13.52 -32.10
N ARG A 322 16.24 13.09 -31.97
CA ARG A 322 16.61 11.67 -32.10
C ARG A 322 16.18 10.84 -30.89
N VAL A 323 15.88 11.47 -29.76
CA VAL A 323 15.36 10.79 -28.57
C VAL A 323 13.86 10.57 -28.78
N LEU A 324 13.46 9.31 -28.97
CA LEU A 324 12.08 8.93 -29.29
C LEU A 324 11.13 9.16 -28.11
N SER A 325 9.86 9.46 -28.44
CA SER A 325 8.77 9.54 -27.46
C SER A 325 8.58 8.23 -26.70
N GLY A 326 8.36 8.29 -25.38
CA GLY A 326 8.18 7.12 -24.52
C GLY A 326 9.47 6.54 -23.94
N ARG A 327 10.65 7.04 -24.35
CA ARG A 327 11.93 6.70 -23.73
C ARG A 327 12.14 7.47 -22.41
N SER A 328 12.99 6.91 -21.54
CA SER A 328 13.21 7.47 -20.19
C SER A 328 13.80 8.89 -20.19
N LEU A 329 14.64 9.24 -21.17
CA LEU A 329 15.28 10.55 -21.27
C LEU A 329 14.52 11.56 -22.15
N TYR A 330 13.37 11.19 -22.71
CA TYR A 330 12.61 12.05 -23.63
C TYR A 330 12.21 13.39 -23.00
N ALA A 331 11.66 13.38 -21.79
CA ALA A 331 11.25 14.61 -21.11
C ALA A 331 12.43 15.54 -20.78
N GLU A 332 13.63 14.97 -20.57
CA GLU A 332 14.83 15.77 -20.39
C GLU A 332 15.32 16.34 -21.73
N ALA A 333 15.33 15.53 -22.79
CA ALA A 333 15.70 15.96 -24.14
C ALA A 333 14.82 17.11 -24.63
N GLN A 334 13.50 17.03 -24.44
CA GLN A 334 12.56 18.09 -24.85
C GLN A 334 12.74 19.40 -24.07
N ARG A 335 13.05 19.32 -22.76
CA ARG A 335 13.36 20.53 -21.96
C ARG A 335 14.66 21.20 -22.41
N ARG A 336 15.68 20.41 -22.74
CA ARG A 336 16.94 20.95 -23.29
C ARG A 336 16.70 21.58 -24.66
N LYS A 337 15.95 20.90 -25.53
CA LYS A 337 15.52 21.42 -26.84
C LYS A 337 14.84 22.78 -26.73
N SER A 338 13.81 22.90 -25.90
CA SER A 338 13.08 24.16 -25.74
C SER A 338 13.98 25.28 -25.23
N THR A 339 14.89 24.97 -24.32
CA THR A 339 15.86 25.93 -23.76
C THR A 339 16.82 26.44 -24.83
N TRP A 340 17.42 25.54 -25.61
CA TRP A 340 18.36 25.91 -26.66
C TRP A 340 17.69 26.66 -27.81
N ILE A 341 16.45 26.30 -28.19
CA ILE A 341 15.67 27.07 -29.16
C ILE A 341 15.42 28.50 -28.66
N ALA A 342 15.04 28.66 -27.39
CA ALA A 342 14.83 29.99 -26.81
C ALA A 342 16.12 30.83 -26.76
N GLN A 343 17.26 30.20 -26.46
CA GLN A 343 18.58 30.86 -26.47
C GLN A 343 18.96 31.29 -27.89
N ALA A 344 18.77 30.42 -28.89
CA ALA A 344 18.99 30.76 -30.30
C ALA A 344 18.12 31.94 -30.74
N GLN A 345 16.82 31.89 -30.45
CA GLN A 345 15.88 32.97 -30.79
C GLN A 345 16.26 34.29 -30.11
N THR A 346 16.69 34.23 -28.85
CA THR A 346 17.14 35.42 -28.12
C THR A 346 18.34 36.04 -28.83
N LEU A 347 19.36 35.26 -29.20
CA LEU A 347 20.53 35.77 -29.93
C LEU A 347 20.18 36.34 -31.31
N GLU A 348 19.21 35.76 -32.02
CA GLU A 348 18.74 36.26 -33.31
C GLU A 348 17.95 37.57 -33.18
N ASP A 349 17.09 37.68 -32.17
CA ASP A 349 16.15 38.79 -32.03
C ASP A 349 16.71 39.96 -31.20
N GLN A 350 17.72 39.71 -30.36
CA GLN A 350 18.40 40.73 -29.55
C GLN A 350 18.94 41.91 -30.38
N PRO A 351 19.63 41.72 -31.52
CA PRO A 351 20.10 42.85 -32.33
C PRO A 351 18.94 43.69 -32.89
N ILE A 352 17.80 43.07 -33.22
CA ILE A 352 16.59 43.78 -33.68
C ILE A 352 16.05 44.68 -32.57
N LEU A 353 15.95 44.16 -31.34
CA LEU A 353 15.53 44.96 -30.19
C LEU A 353 16.53 46.05 -29.81
N ASN A 354 17.83 45.76 -29.89
CA ASN A 354 18.84 46.77 -29.63
C ASN A 354 18.76 47.91 -30.65
N GLN A 355 18.54 47.60 -31.93
CA GLN A 355 18.30 48.61 -32.98
C GLN A 355 17.04 49.43 -32.69
N ALA A 356 15.94 48.78 -32.32
CA ALA A 356 14.69 49.45 -31.97
C ALA A 356 14.87 50.41 -30.78
N ARG A 357 15.59 49.98 -29.72
CA ARG A 357 15.90 50.85 -28.57
C ARG A 357 16.77 52.04 -28.95
N ALA A 358 17.77 51.85 -29.81
CA ALA A 358 18.59 52.97 -30.30
C ALA A 358 17.75 53.99 -31.09
N GLN A 359 16.80 53.52 -31.90
CA GLN A 359 15.84 54.39 -32.59
C GLN A 359 14.92 55.13 -31.59
N ALA A 360 14.45 54.45 -30.53
CA ALA A 360 13.62 55.10 -29.52
C ALA A 360 14.41 56.19 -28.76
N ASN A 361 15.65 55.89 -28.37
CA ASN A 361 16.53 56.81 -27.66
C ASN A 361 16.92 58.04 -28.50
N SER A 362 16.90 57.92 -29.83
CA SER A 362 17.11 59.05 -30.75
C SER A 362 15.84 59.86 -31.03
N GLY A 363 14.73 59.58 -30.33
CA GLY A 363 13.44 60.24 -30.51
C GLY A 363 12.57 59.67 -31.63
N ASN A 364 13.06 58.67 -32.37
CA ASN A 364 12.35 58.04 -33.49
C ASN A 364 11.42 56.91 -33.01
N LEU A 365 10.47 57.22 -32.12
CA LEU A 365 9.58 56.24 -31.48
C LEU A 365 8.75 55.43 -32.47
N SER A 366 8.25 56.05 -33.56
CA SER A 366 7.49 55.33 -34.60
C SER A 366 8.33 54.29 -35.33
N GLN A 367 9.59 54.62 -35.65
CA GLN A 367 10.50 53.68 -36.31
C GLN A 367 10.95 52.57 -35.36
N ALA A 368 11.19 52.91 -34.09
CA ALA A 368 11.50 51.94 -33.04
C ALA A 368 10.41 50.87 -32.91
N MET A 369 9.14 51.26 -32.86
CA MET A 369 8.01 50.33 -32.83
C MET A 369 7.96 49.44 -34.08
N GLN A 370 8.22 49.99 -35.28
CA GLN A 370 8.24 49.21 -36.51
C GLN A 370 9.39 48.19 -36.53
N THR A 371 10.57 48.55 -36.02
CA THR A 371 11.71 47.64 -35.90
C THR A 371 11.45 46.55 -34.87
N ALA A 372 10.91 46.89 -33.68
CA ALA A 372 10.56 45.89 -32.67
C ALA A 372 9.44 44.94 -33.11
N LYS A 373 8.53 45.39 -33.99
CA LYS A 373 7.48 44.56 -34.60
C LYS A 373 8.04 43.42 -35.47
N ARG A 374 9.31 43.51 -35.91
CA ARG A 374 10.00 42.43 -36.64
C ARG A 374 10.26 41.19 -35.78
N VAL A 375 10.21 41.32 -34.45
CA VAL A 375 10.25 40.16 -33.53
C VAL A 375 8.91 39.43 -33.62
N ALA A 376 8.90 38.24 -34.20
CA ALA A 376 7.68 37.48 -34.45
C ALA A 376 7.02 36.96 -33.17
N SER A 377 5.70 36.77 -33.21
CA SER A 377 4.93 36.15 -32.12
C SER A 377 5.38 34.72 -31.83
N GLY A 378 5.45 34.36 -30.55
CA GLY A 378 5.86 33.01 -30.12
C GLY A 378 7.37 32.80 -29.98
N ARG A 379 8.19 33.83 -30.25
CA ARG A 379 9.64 33.82 -30.01
C ARG A 379 9.98 34.30 -28.61
N ALA A 380 11.15 33.89 -28.09
CA ALA A 380 11.60 34.17 -26.73
C ALA A 380 11.52 35.66 -26.33
N LEU A 381 11.92 36.57 -27.23
CA LEU A 381 11.95 38.01 -26.96
C LEU A 381 10.65 38.76 -27.30
N TYR A 382 9.62 38.08 -27.81
CA TYR A 382 8.37 38.73 -28.23
C TYR A 382 7.64 39.47 -27.10
N ALA A 383 7.55 38.85 -25.92
CA ALA A 383 6.90 39.46 -24.76
C ALA A 383 7.63 40.73 -24.31
N GLN A 384 8.96 40.74 -24.39
CA GLN A 384 9.77 41.91 -24.13
C GLN A 384 9.58 42.99 -25.20
N ALA A 385 9.62 42.61 -26.48
CA ALA A 385 9.35 43.51 -27.60
C ALA A 385 8.00 44.22 -27.45
N ARG A 386 6.95 43.49 -27.08
CA ARG A 386 5.60 44.02 -26.90
C ARG A 386 5.50 45.02 -25.76
N ARG A 387 6.17 44.76 -24.63
CA ARG A 387 6.23 45.71 -23.51
C ARG A 387 6.92 47.01 -23.91
N GLU A 388 8.06 46.91 -24.60
CA GLU A 388 8.81 48.09 -25.07
C GLU A 388 8.01 48.89 -26.10
N MET A 389 7.34 48.23 -27.04
CA MET A 389 6.43 48.89 -27.98
C MET A 389 5.28 49.62 -27.28
N GLY A 390 4.69 49.03 -26.23
CA GLY A 390 3.67 49.68 -25.43
C GLY A 390 4.20 50.97 -24.78
N GLY A 391 5.36 50.89 -24.13
CA GLY A 391 5.99 52.05 -23.50
C GLY A 391 6.34 53.16 -24.49
N TRP A 392 6.83 52.83 -25.69
CA TRP A 392 7.07 53.83 -26.73
C TRP A 392 5.78 54.43 -27.30
N GLY A 393 4.70 53.64 -27.37
CA GLY A 393 3.37 54.14 -27.73
C GLY A 393 2.86 55.16 -26.72
N ASP A 394 2.97 54.86 -25.42
CA ASP A 394 2.57 55.76 -24.34
C ASP A 394 3.39 57.07 -24.36
N GLN A 395 4.70 56.97 -24.62
CA GLN A 395 5.57 58.15 -24.77
C GLN A 395 5.17 59.01 -25.97
N LEU A 396 4.89 58.39 -27.12
CA LEU A 396 4.47 59.11 -28.31
C LEU A 396 3.12 59.82 -28.09
N GLN A 397 2.19 59.14 -27.41
CA GLN A 397 0.90 59.73 -27.03
C GLN A 397 1.08 60.91 -26.07
N ALA A 398 1.98 60.79 -25.08
CA ALA A 398 2.30 61.89 -24.17
C ALA A 398 2.92 63.10 -24.89
N ILE A 399 3.78 62.89 -25.89
CA ILE A 399 4.34 63.98 -26.71
C ILE A 399 3.25 64.70 -27.51
N ASN A 400 2.38 63.93 -28.18
CA ASN A 400 1.27 64.50 -28.95
C ASN A 400 0.30 65.29 -28.05
N ASP A 401 -0.06 64.72 -26.90
CA ASP A 401 -0.98 65.34 -25.96
C ASP A 401 -0.39 66.59 -25.30
N ARG A 402 0.93 66.63 -25.12
CA ARG A 402 1.60 67.84 -24.63
C ARG A 402 1.55 68.97 -25.67
N ALA A 403 1.70 68.66 -26.95
CA ALA A 403 1.51 69.64 -28.02
C ALA A 403 0.05 70.16 -28.09
N ILE A 404 -0.94 69.30 -27.82
CA ILE A 404 -2.34 69.70 -27.66
C ILE A 404 -2.50 70.65 -26.46
N MET A 405 -1.88 70.31 -25.32
CA MET A 405 -1.88 71.18 -24.13
C MET A 405 -1.23 72.54 -24.38
N ASP A 406 -0.10 72.59 -25.07
CA ASP A 406 0.57 73.85 -25.42
C ASP A 406 -0.33 74.73 -26.30
N ARG A 407 -1.04 74.11 -27.25
CA ARG A 407 -2.03 74.81 -28.09
C ARG A 407 -3.22 75.30 -27.28
N ALA A 408 -3.74 74.48 -26.37
CA ALA A 408 -4.83 74.84 -25.48
C ALA A 408 -4.43 76.03 -24.58
N ALA A 409 -3.24 76.00 -24.00
CA ALA A 409 -2.70 77.10 -23.20
C ALA A 409 -2.54 78.38 -24.01
N ALA A 410 -2.07 78.30 -25.26
CA ALA A 410 -1.97 79.45 -26.16
C ALA A 410 -3.35 80.05 -26.53
N LEU A 411 -4.40 79.23 -26.63
CA LEU A 411 -5.78 79.70 -26.84
C LEU A 411 -6.34 80.38 -25.59
N ALA A 412 -6.06 79.83 -24.41
CA ALA A 412 -6.46 80.42 -23.14
C ALA A 412 -5.80 81.79 -22.94
N ALA A 413 -4.49 81.90 -23.23
CA ALA A 413 -3.74 83.17 -23.16
C ALA A 413 -4.29 84.26 -24.09
N LYS A 414 -4.97 83.88 -25.18
CA LYS A 414 -5.65 84.80 -26.10
C LYS A 414 -7.09 85.15 -25.66
N GLY A 415 -7.50 84.71 -24.47
CA GLY A 415 -8.84 84.92 -23.92
C GLY A 415 -9.91 83.96 -24.44
N ASN A 416 -9.55 82.99 -25.28
CA ASN A 416 -10.50 82.03 -25.86
C ASN A 416 -10.65 80.78 -24.98
N LEU A 417 -11.17 80.99 -23.77
CA LEU A 417 -11.20 79.98 -22.71
C LEU A 417 -12.08 78.76 -23.06
N THR A 418 -13.16 78.94 -23.83
CA THR A 418 -14.02 77.81 -24.23
C THR A 418 -13.28 76.87 -25.19
N GLN A 419 -12.65 77.39 -26.24
CA GLN A 419 -11.88 76.54 -27.17
C GLN A 419 -10.64 75.94 -26.52
N ALA A 420 -10.02 76.64 -25.56
CA ALA A 420 -8.92 76.10 -24.77
C ALA A 420 -9.34 74.91 -23.90
N ILE A 421 -10.49 75.00 -23.22
CA ILE A 421 -11.05 73.91 -22.43
C ILE A 421 -11.39 72.71 -23.33
N ASP A 422 -12.03 72.94 -24.47
CA ASP A 422 -12.40 71.87 -25.40
C ASP A 422 -11.13 71.16 -25.91
N THR A 423 -10.11 71.92 -26.32
CA THR A 423 -8.83 71.37 -26.81
C THR A 423 -8.07 70.60 -25.72
N ALA A 424 -8.02 71.10 -24.47
CA ALA A 424 -7.37 70.38 -23.36
C ALA A 424 -8.16 69.13 -22.92
N SER A 425 -9.47 69.08 -23.18
CA SER A 425 -10.30 67.90 -22.88
C SER A 425 -10.06 66.71 -23.81
N GLU A 426 -9.40 66.94 -24.96
CA GLU A 426 -9.01 65.89 -25.92
C GLU A 426 -7.76 65.08 -25.46
N VAL A 427 -7.08 65.53 -24.39
CA VAL A 427 -5.89 64.87 -23.84
C VAL A 427 -6.26 63.51 -23.25
N SER A 428 -5.63 62.46 -23.77
CA SER A 428 -5.98 61.06 -23.50
C SER A 428 -4.88 60.29 -22.76
N SER A 429 -3.65 60.79 -22.76
CA SER A 429 -2.47 60.25 -22.08
C SER A 429 -2.60 60.46 -20.58
N SER A 430 -2.43 59.39 -19.81
CA SER A 430 -2.50 59.45 -18.34
C SER A 430 -1.45 60.38 -17.73
N SER A 431 -0.28 60.54 -18.36
CA SER A 431 0.80 61.38 -17.85
C SER A 431 0.52 62.88 -18.01
N VAL A 432 -0.26 63.28 -19.02
CA VAL A 432 -0.62 64.69 -19.30
C VAL A 432 -2.02 65.02 -18.79
N ARG A 433 -2.87 64.01 -18.55
CA ARG A 433 -4.28 64.18 -18.14
C ARG A 433 -4.46 64.94 -16.83
N GLY A 434 -3.61 64.72 -15.83
CA GLY A 434 -3.72 65.42 -14.54
C GLY A 434 -3.47 66.92 -14.66
N GLU A 435 -2.50 67.30 -15.50
CA GLU A 435 -2.22 68.69 -15.85
C GLU A 435 -3.37 69.29 -16.67
N ALA A 436 -3.85 68.55 -17.67
CA ALA A 436 -4.99 68.96 -18.50
C ALA A 436 -6.25 69.25 -17.67
N GLN A 437 -6.61 68.36 -16.75
CA GLN A 437 -7.78 68.54 -15.86
C GLN A 437 -7.63 69.75 -14.94
N SER A 438 -6.42 70.01 -14.45
CA SER A 438 -6.14 71.16 -13.59
C SER A 438 -6.30 72.47 -14.38
N SER A 439 -5.74 72.54 -15.59
CA SER A 439 -5.86 73.70 -16.48
C SER A 439 -7.32 73.93 -16.92
N VAL A 440 -8.04 72.87 -17.29
CA VAL A 440 -9.48 72.94 -17.61
C VAL A 440 -10.28 73.51 -16.44
N SER A 441 -10.00 73.05 -15.22
CA SER A 441 -10.67 73.54 -14.01
C SER A 441 -10.41 75.03 -13.79
N GLN A 442 -9.16 75.47 -13.92
CA GLN A 442 -8.79 76.88 -13.75
C GLN A 442 -9.45 77.79 -14.81
N TRP A 443 -9.36 77.43 -16.09
CA TRP A 443 -9.98 78.20 -17.16
C TRP A 443 -11.51 78.22 -17.09
N SER A 444 -12.13 77.16 -16.57
CA SER A 444 -13.58 77.11 -16.38
C SER A 444 -14.06 78.12 -15.34
N ILE A 445 -13.29 78.29 -14.25
CA ILE A 445 -13.56 79.27 -13.19
C ILE A 445 -13.35 80.69 -13.73
N GLU A 446 -12.26 80.93 -14.44
CA GLU A 446 -11.94 82.23 -15.03
C GLU A 446 -12.96 82.66 -16.09
N ARG A 447 -13.43 81.73 -16.92
CA ARG A 447 -14.50 82.01 -17.88
C ARG A 447 -15.80 82.42 -17.18
N GLU A 448 -16.13 81.75 -16.08
CA GLU A 448 -17.36 82.01 -15.33
C GLU A 448 -17.28 83.33 -14.55
N SER A 449 -16.10 83.71 -14.04
CA SER A 449 -15.91 85.01 -13.40
C SER A 449 -16.03 86.17 -14.41
N ILE A 450 -15.48 86.00 -15.62
CA ILE A 450 -15.66 86.96 -16.75
C ILE A 450 -17.13 87.06 -17.15
N ARG A 451 -17.86 85.93 -17.21
CA ARG A 451 -19.29 85.92 -17.53
C ARG A 451 -20.13 86.62 -16.45
N ARG A 452 -19.83 86.38 -15.17
CA ARG A 452 -20.52 87.02 -14.05
C ARG A 452 -20.28 88.51 -13.96
N SER A 453 -19.07 88.99 -14.30
CA SER A 453 -18.79 90.44 -14.35
C SER A 453 -19.43 91.14 -15.55
N GLN A 454 -19.91 90.40 -16.54
CA GLN A 454 -20.64 90.92 -17.72
C GLN A 454 -22.17 90.76 -17.64
N ALA A 455 -22.71 90.16 -16.57
CA ALA A 455 -24.16 89.98 -16.39
C ALA A 455 -24.80 91.21 -15.69
N PRO A 456 -25.93 91.77 -16.18
CA PRO A 456 -26.66 92.83 -15.48
C PRO A 456 -27.42 92.28 -14.25
N ALA A 457 -27.51 93.08 -13.19
CA ALA A 457 -28.13 92.69 -11.91
C ALA A 457 -29.62 92.30 -12.04
N PRO A 458 -30.10 91.27 -11.31
CA PRO A 458 -31.50 90.81 -11.39
C PRO A 458 -32.47 91.72 -10.61
N PRO A 459 -33.75 91.84 -11.03
CA PRO A 459 -34.74 92.70 -10.37
C PRO A 459 -35.47 92.00 -9.22
N GLU A 460 -35.88 92.80 -8.22
CA GLU A 460 -36.70 92.41 -7.06
C GLU A 460 -38.22 92.30 -7.40
N PRO A 461 -39.02 91.58 -6.55
CA PRO A 461 -40.26 90.93 -6.95
C PRO A 461 -41.53 91.73 -6.62
N THR A 462 -42.61 91.52 -7.38
CA THR A 462 -43.98 91.80 -6.92
C THR A 462 -44.97 90.67 -7.21
N ARG A 463 -45.97 90.66 -6.33
CA ARG A 463 -46.84 89.59 -5.85
C ARG A 463 -48.13 89.47 -6.69
N SER A 464 -48.48 88.23 -7.06
CA SER A 464 -49.82 87.61 -7.10
C SER A 464 -50.96 88.21 -7.95
N VAL A 465 -51.67 87.36 -8.70
CA VAL A 465 -52.99 86.78 -8.35
C VAL A 465 -53.42 85.76 -9.43
N ASP A 466 -53.89 84.60 -8.96
CA ASP A 466 -54.47 83.45 -9.70
C ASP A 466 -55.95 83.74 -10.08
N PRO A 467 -56.55 83.08 -11.10
CA PRO A 467 -57.26 81.81 -10.81
C PRO A 467 -57.23 80.74 -11.93
N SER A 468 -57.17 79.47 -11.50
CA SER A 468 -57.43 78.22 -12.24
C SER A 468 -58.90 78.04 -12.71
N PRO A 469 -59.30 76.93 -13.40
CA PRO A 469 -58.77 76.22 -14.59
C PRO A 469 -59.90 75.98 -15.66
N PRO A 470 -59.67 75.23 -16.77
CA PRO A 470 -60.25 73.88 -16.78
C PRO A 470 -59.47 72.79 -17.56
N ALA A 471 -59.60 71.56 -17.02
CA ALA A 471 -59.92 70.26 -17.64
C ALA A 471 -59.18 69.68 -18.89
N ALA A 472 -58.97 68.35 -18.77
CA ALA A 472 -58.82 67.29 -19.77
C ALA A 472 -57.40 67.04 -20.34
N SER A 473 -56.67 66.05 -19.78
CA SER A 473 -56.57 64.63 -20.27
C SER A 473 -55.54 64.53 -21.42
N ILE A 474 -54.48 63.71 -21.38
CA ILE A 474 -54.45 62.24 -21.28
C ILE A 474 -53.00 61.79 -20.91
N GLU A 475 -52.89 60.95 -19.88
CA GLU A 475 -51.78 60.04 -19.50
C GLU A 475 -51.68 58.84 -20.49
N PRO A 476 -50.86 57.76 -20.34
CA PRO A 476 -49.75 57.49 -19.43
C PRO A 476 -48.53 56.89 -20.22
N SER A 477 -47.34 56.69 -19.66
CA SER A 477 -47.06 55.46 -18.90
C SER A 477 -45.59 55.41 -18.50
N ARG A 478 -45.30 55.33 -17.20
CA ARG A 478 -44.37 54.31 -16.70
C ARG A 478 -44.65 54.00 -15.22
N PRO A 479 -45.07 52.77 -14.89
CA PRO A 479 -45.18 52.33 -13.50
C PRO A 479 -43.82 51.91 -12.92
N LEU A 480 -43.54 52.47 -11.73
CA LEU A 480 -43.14 51.89 -10.43
C LEU A 480 -42.30 50.57 -10.32
N PRO A 481 -41.64 50.38 -9.16
CA PRO A 481 -40.36 49.68 -9.01
C PRO A 481 -40.50 48.22 -8.59
N MET A 482 -39.46 47.43 -8.82
CA MET A 482 -39.22 46.19 -8.09
C MET A 482 -37.76 46.10 -7.62
N GLU A 483 -37.66 45.80 -6.34
CA GLU A 483 -36.50 45.48 -5.51
C GLU A 483 -36.08 43.99 -5.76
N PRO A 484 -35.20 43.37 -4.94
CA PRO A 484 -33.75 43.25 -5.09
C PRO A 484 -33.27 41.80 -5.36
N ALA A 485 -31.93 41.63 -5.27
CA ALA A 485 -31.19 40.43 -4.83
C ALA A 485 -30.24 39.83 -5.89
N ILE A 486 -28.94 39.82 -5.59
CA ILE A 486 -28.21 38.66 -5.03
C ILE A 486 -26.72 39.05 -4.99
N ALA A 487 -26.16 39.09 -3.79
CA ALA A 487 -24.72 39.12 -3.54
C ALA A 487 -24.17 37.67 -3.58
N PRO A 488 -22.92 37.45 -4.04
CA PRO A 488 -22.30 36.13 -3.99
C PRO A 488 -21.70 35.86 -2.59
N PRO A 489 -21.70 34.61 -2.10
CA PRO A 489 -21.16 34.29 -0.78
C PRO A 489 -19.64 34.14 -0.81
N LEU A 490 -18.98 34.72 0.20
CA LEU A 490 -17.59 34.46 0.59
C LEU A 490 -17.53 33.20 1.46
N PRO A 491 -16.45 32.39 1.36
CA PRO A 491 -16.29 31.19 2.16
C PRO A 491 -15.84 31.48 3.59
N ILE A 492 -16.39 30.67 4.50
CA ILE A 492 -16.22 30.67 5.95
C ILE A 492 -14.81 30.21 6.34
N ARG A 493 -14.18 30.93 7.28
CA ARG A 493 -13.05 30.46 8.10
C ARG A 493 -13.59 29.60 9.24
N THR A 494 -13.02 28.42 9.43
CA THR A 494 -13.03 27.71 10.73
C THR A 494 -11.60 27.34 11.07
N GLU A 495 -11.13 27.87 12.21
CA GLU A 495 -9.94 27.40 12.92
C GLU A 495 -10.17 25.98 13.44
N SER A 496 -9.15 25.14 13.32
CA SER A 496 -8.74 24.20 14.37
C SER A 496 -7.47 23.48 13.93
N ASP A 497 -6.35 23.91 14.52
CA ASP A 497 -5.08 23.19 14.62
C ASP A 497 -5.27 21.91 15.46
N PRO A 498 -4.54 20.82 15.18
CA PRO A 498 -3.59 20.40 16.21
C PRO A 498 -2.24 19.90 15.67
N ALA A 499 -1.18 20.56 16.13
CA ALA A 499 0.08 20.08 16.72
C ALA A 499 0.79 18.82 16.14
N PRO A 500 2.12 18.90 15.91
CA PRO A 500 2.96 17.81 15.40
C PRO A 500 3.63 16.99 16.52
N SER A 501 3.92 15.71 16.26
CA SER A 501 4.98 14.89 16.91
C SER A 501 5.04 13.48 16.26
N PRO A 502 6.15 12.73 16.35
CA PRO A 502 7.57 13.05 16.21
C PRO A 502 8.29 12.06 15.22
N PRO A 503 9.58 12.25 14.89
CA PRO A 503 10.34 11.25 14.12
C PRO A 503 10.92 10.15 15.02
N VAL A 504 10.87 8.89 14.56
CA VAL A 504 11.51 7.71 15.16
C VAL A 504 12.68 7.28 14.27
N PRO A 505 13.85 6.88 14.83
CA PRO A 505 15.11 6.79 14.11
C PRO A 505 15.37 5.42 13.47
N LYS A 506 16.30 5.37 12.52
CA LYS A 506 17.12 4.20 12.13
C LYS A 506 18.44 4.67 11.52
N PRO A 507 19.52 3.87 11.50
CA PRO A 507 19.84 2.68 12.30
C PRO A 507 20.78 2.98 13.48
#